data_AF-A0AAW1NAN9-F1
#
_entry.id   AF-A0AAW1NAN9-F1
#
_cell.length_a   1.000
_cell.length_b   1.000
_cell.length_c   1.000
_cell.angle_alpha   90.00
_cell.angle_beta   90.00
_cell.angle_gamma   90.00
#
_symmetry.space_group_name_H-M   'P 1'
#
loop_
_entity.id
_entity.type
_entity.pdbx_description
1 polymer ?
#
loop_
_entity_poly.entity_id
_entity_poly.type
_entity_poly.pdbx_seq_one_letter_code
_entity_poly.pdbx_strand_id
1 'polypeptide(L)'
;MFAEPKIVTDKEQNNSYTGYVAMENLIDKLKILNFDSEFTSALKMKPIHKYYFIVPKNPGEQFYLFTCLAAWLICKCGRSFETPQESDDPNTTVSNILDAVREYGIAVDFPPNKLKQGVGEHVTYILNCLADKVIERHGFKLKKPMVQVEQEDESEIIEDESEIVLDRVEEEMLAYYSDESDDDNIFNLNESQPNKILPTNEAQTSNIDQENWHLEMERVLPKLKVTIRTDTRDWRSNLEQMKQYQVTINQCFGGAKYQLEKLQKDISHTLEKIGNREKYLNRELEPVLAEYRTLQDQLSKIKDVYQNISGGVTERTRELAKLTERLETVKQEMEQRGSSMTDGTPLVNIKRAISKIKSEIIEMDVRIGVLQCLLLQIKIRDKKLLEDDLGQSTGVL
;
A
#
# COMPACT_ATOMS: atom_id res chain seq x y z
N MET A 1 35.42 31.91 -12.67
CA MET A 1 35.69 30.66 -11.93
C MET A 1 34.35 30.18 -11.42
N PHE A 2 33.62 29.46 -12.27
CA PHE A 2 32.25 29.03 -12.02
C PHE A 2 32.31 27.74 -11.20
N ALA A 3 31.72 27.75 -10.00
CA ALA A 3 31.61 26.57 -9.17
C ALA A 3 30.60 25.61 -9.83
N GLU A 4 31.06 24.41 -10.16
CA GLU A 4 30.23 23.33 -10.68
C GLU A 4 29.16 22.94 -9.65
N PRO A 5 27.91 22.67 -10.07
CA PRO A 5 26.87 22.19 -9.17
C PRO A 5 27.22 20.75 -8.73
N LYS A 6 27.32 20.55 -7.42
CA LYS A 6 27.43 19.21 -6.81
C LYS A 6 26.25 18.36 -7.28
N ILE A 7 26.55 17.28 -7.98
CA ILE A 7 25.59 16.23 -8.33
C ILE A 7 25.19 15.54 -7.03
N VAL A 8 23.98 15.84 -6.55
CA VAL A 8 23.35 15.17 -5.41
C VAL A 8 23.07 13.72 -5.81
N THR A 9 23.55 12.78 -5.03
CA THR A 9 23.44 11.34 -5.30
C THR A 9 22.01 10.87 -5.01
N ASP A 10 21.44 10.01 -5.85
CA ASP A 10 20.05 9.47 -5.71
C ASP A 10 19.72 8.87 -4.33
N LYS A 11 20.73 8.48 -3.55
CA LYS A 11 20.56 7.99 -2.17
C LYS A 11 20.15 9.08 -1.17
N GLU A 12 20.57 10.33 -1.36
CA GLU A 12 20.15 11.45 -0.49
C GLU A 12 18.74 11.95 -0.84
N GLN A 13 18.35 11.82 -2.11
CA GLN A 13 16.98 12.12 -2.54
C GLN A 13 15.98 11.08 -2.03
N ASN A 14 16.30 9.78 -2.07
CA ASN A 14 15.43 8.75 -1.51
C ASN A 14 15.17 8.92 -0.01
N ASN A 15 16.19 9.28 0.79
CA ASN A 15 16.00 9.55 2.22
C ASN A 15 15.07 10.75 2.45
N SER A 16 15.10 11.76 1.58
CA SER A 16 14.23 12.93 1.72
C SER A 16 12.76 12.56 1.63
N TYR A 17 12.38 11.61 0.76
CA TYR A 17 10.99 11.19 0.56
C TYR A 17 10.46 10.22 1.64
N THR A 18 11.32 9.43 2.27
CA THR A 18 10.90 8.48 3.32
C THR A 18 10.21 9.18 4.50
N GLY A 19 10.70 10.37 4.89
CA GLY A 19 10.07 11.19 5.93
C GLY A 19 8.65 11.63 5.57
N TYR A 20 8.41 11.99 4.31
CA TYR A 20 7.08 12.38 3.80
C TYR A 20 6.10 11.20 3.78
N VAL A 21 6.55 10.04 3.32
CA VAL A 21 5.73 8.81 3.33
C VAL A 21 5.39 8.38 4.76
N ALA A 22 6.34 8.46 5.69
CA ALA A 22 6.10 8.14 7.10
C ALA A 22 5.06 9.06 7.75
N MET A 23 5.01 10.33 7.33
CA MET A 23 4.06 11.31 7.82
C MET A 23 2.66 11.12 7.22
N GLU A 24 2.56 10.79 5.93
CA GLU A 24 1.27 10.43 5.33
C GLU A 24 0.69 9.19 6.02
N ASN A 25 1.51 8.16 6.23
CA ASN A 25 1.12 6.98 7.01
C ASN A 25 0.67 7.34 8.43
N LEU A 26 1.39 8.24 9.11
CA LEU A 26 1.01 8.70 10.44
C LEU A 26 -0.37 9.38 10.43
N ILE A 27 -0.63 10.26 9.45
CA ILE A 27 -1.91 10.98 9.36
C ILE A 27 -3.06 10.03 9.06
N ASP A 28 -2.87 9.06 8.18
CA ASP A 28 -3.91 8.07 7.90
C ASP A 28 -4.18 7.18 9.13
N LYS A 29 -3.13 6.83 9.88
CA LYS A 29 -3.27 6.16 11.18
C LYS A 29 -3.99 7.02 12.22
N LEU A 30 -3.70 8.32 12.28
CA LEU A 30 -4.38 9.25 13.19
C LEU A 30 -5.87 9.43 12.81
N LYS A 31 -6.21 9.46 11.52
CA LYS A 31 -7.60 9.45 11.05
C LYS A 31 -8.33 8.17 11.46
N ILE A 32 -7.68 7.00 11.32
CA ILE A 32 -8.24 5.72 11.79
C ILE A 32 -8.53 5.75 13.30
N LEU A 33 -7.69 6.45 14.06
CA LEU A 33 -7.84 6.64 15.50
C LEU A 33 -8.80 7.78 15.88
N ASN A 34 -9.59 8.33 14.94
CA ASN A 34 -10.54 9.41 15.17
C ASN A 34 -9.92 10.66 15.83
N PHE A 35 -8.71 11.02 15.39
CA PHE A 35 -7.99 12.20 15.87
C PHE A 35 -8.83 13.51 15.74
N ASP A 36 -9.61 13.65 14.68
CA ASP A 36 -10.43 14.84 14.42
C ASP A 36 -11.61 15.03 15.37
N SER A 37 -12.12 13.97 16.01
CA SER A 37 -13.26 14.09 16.95
C SER A 37 -12.84 14.11 18.41
N GLU A 38 -11.76 13.41 18.78
CA GLU A 38 -11.36 13.29 20.19
C GLU A 38 -10.20 14.21 20.58
N PHE A 39 -9.23 14.44 19.69
CA PHE A 39 -8.06 15.27 20.00
C PHE A 39 -8.29 16.74 19.65
N THR A 40 -8.87 17.01 18.48
CA THR A 40 -9.21 18.38 18.04
C THR A 40 -10.23 19.06 18.96
N SER A 41 -11.21 18.30 19.48
CA SER A 41 -12.20 18.82 20.43
C SER A 41 -11.64 18.99 21.86
N ALA A 42 -10.71 18.14 22.29
CA ALA A 42 -10.11 18.22 23.63
C ALA A 42 -9.08 19.36 23.76
N LEU A 43 -8.27 19.60 22.73
CA LEU A 43 -7.21 20.63 22.75
C LEU A 43 -7.54 21.92 21.98
N LYS A 44 -8.69 22.01 21.29
CA LYS A 44 -9.06 23.16 20.42
C LYS A 44 -7.97 23.55 19.41
N MET A 45 -7.24 22.57 18.86
CA MET A 45 -6.13 22.81 17.94
C MET A 45 -6.56 22.64 16.47
N LYS A 46 -5.82 23.29 15.55
CA LYS A 46 -6.09 23.18 14.11
C LYS A 46 -5.71 21.79 13.57
N PRO A 47 -6.41 21.28 12.53
CA PRO A 47 -6.07 20.02 11.89
C PRO A 47 -4.59 19.95 11.48
N ILE A 48 -3.93 18.82 11.75
CA ILE A 48 -2.52 18.62 11.41
C ILE A 48 -2.39 18.48 9.88
N HIS A 49 -1.62 19.36 9.26
CA HIS A 49 -1.34 19.30 7.82
C HIS A 49 -0.38 18.15 7.48
N LYS A 50 -0.48 17.61 6.26
CA LYS A 50 0.35 16.52 5.70
C LYS A 50 1.87 16.64 5.85
N TYR A 51 2.38 17.84 6.14
CA TYR A 51 3.80 18.15 6.18
C TYR A 51 4.23 18.81 7.49
N TYR A 52 3.36 18.84 8.51
CA TYR A 52 3.52 19.67 9.70
C TYR A 52 4.76 19.31 10.57
N PHE A 53 5.13 18.04 10.68
CA PHE A 53 6.31 17.57 11.43
C PHE A 53 7.58 17.42 10.59
N ILE A 54 7.51 17.71 9.28
CA ILE A 54 8.67 17.62 8.35
C ILE A 54 9.17 19.01 7.99
N VAL A 55 8.27 19.94 7.73
CA VAL A 55 8.62 21.31 7.38
C VAL A 55 8.78 22.11 8.67
N PRO A 56 9.97 22.63 8.99
CA PRO A 56 10.14 23.47 10.16
C PRO A 56 9.36 24.77 9.98
N LYS A 57 8.44 25.06 10.91
CA LYS A 57 7.71 26.33 10.97
C LYS A 57 8.07 27.06 12.24
N ASN A 58 7.65 26.50 13.37
CA ASN A 58 7.95 27.01 14.69
C ASN A 58 8.37 25.82 15.58
N PRO A 59 9.66 25.69 15.91
CA PRO A 59 10.16 24.52 16.64
C PRO A 59 9.54 24.39 18.04
N GLY A 60 9.15 25.49 18.69
CA GLY A 60 8.51 25.47 20.01
C GLY A 60 7.08 24.93 19.96
N GLU A 61 6.26 25.42 19.03
CA GLU A 61 4.89 24.91 18.82
C GLU A 61 4.89 23.47 18.30
N GLN A 62 5.83 23.14 17.41
CA GLN A 62 5.97 21.80 16.85
C GLN A 62 6.41 20.80 17.91
N PHE A 63 7.33 21.19 18.81
CA PHE A 63 7.71 20.39 19.96
C PHE A 63 6.53 20.19 20.91
N TYR A 64 5.81 21.26 21.25
CA TYR A 64 4.63 21.18 22.11
C TYR A 64 3.55 20.25 21.53
N LEU A 65 3.26 20.38 20.23
CA LEU A 65 2.30 19.52 19.55
C LEU A 65 2.76 18.07 19.53
N PHE A 66 4.05 17.82 19.30
CA PHE A 66 4.63 16.47 19.38
C PHE A 66 4.45 15.87 20.77
N THR A 67 4.79 16.60 21.83
CA THR A 67 4.63 16.13 23.21
C THR A 67 3.17 15.86 23.57
N CYS A 68 2.24 16.72 23.15
CA CYS A 68 0.80 16.52 23.35
C CYS A 68 0.27 15.30 22.59
N LEU A 69 0.71 15.12 21.34
CA LEU A 69 0.30 13.99 20.51
C LEU A 69 0.86 12.67 21.05
N ALA A 70 2.14 12.65 21.43
CA ALA A 70 2.78 11.49 22.04
C ALA A 70 2.09 11.12 23.37
N ALA A 71 1.81 12.10 24.23
CA ALA A 71 1.05 11.92 25.46
C ALA A 71 -0.32 11.29 25.21
N TRP A 72 -1.06 11.81 24.22
CA TRP A 72 -2.37 11.28 23.87
C TRP A 72 -2.31 9.84 23.35
N LEU A 73 -1.35 9.52 22.48
CA LEU A 73 -1.15 8.15 22.00
C LEU A 73 -0.76 7.19 23.13
N ILE A 74 0.07 7.63 24.07
CA ILE A 74 0.44 6.85 25.26
C ILE A 74 -0.77 6.63 26.17
N CYS A 75 -1.62 7.65 26.35
CA CYS A 75 -2.88 7.54 27.10
C CYS A 75 -3.85 6.56 26.45
N LYS A 76 -4.00 6.60 25.13
CA LYS A 76 -4.80 5.64 24.36
C LYS A 76 -4.22 4.22 24.39
N CYS A 77 -2.91 4.10 24.54
CA CYS A 77 -2.25 2.84 24.84
C CYS A 77 -2.45 2.36 26.28
N GLY A 78 -3.25 3.00 27.14
CA GLY A 78 -3.65 2.45 28.44
C GLY A 78 -2.73 2.77 29.63
N ARG A 79 -1.98 3.88 29.57
CA ARG A 79 -1.26 4.44 30.73
C ARG A 79 -1.74 5.86 31.05
N SER A 80 -1.73 6.24 32.32
CA SER A 80 -1.88 7.65 32.70
C SER A 80 -0.57 8.40 32.37
N PHE A 81 -0.57 9.16 31.30
CA PHE A 81 0.48 10.13 31.03
C PHE A 81 -0.12 11.52 31.26
N GLU A 82 0.48 12.30 32.16
CA GLU A 82 0.06 13.67 32.38
C GLU A 82 0.39 14.50 31.13
N THR A 83 -0.59 15.26 30.64
CA THR A 83 -0.41 16.12 29.47
C THR A 83 0.71 17.13 29.79
N PRO A 84 1.85 17.08 29.08
CA PRO A 84 2.96 17.98 29.36
C PRO A 84 2.50 19.42 29.18
N GLN A 85 2.75 20.25 30.19
CA GLN A 85 2.39 21.67 30.16
C GLN A 85 3.49 22.43 29.39
N GLU A 86 3.18 23.57 28.76
CA GLU A 86 4.15 24.39 27.99
C GLU A 86 5.39 24.83 28.81
N SER A 87 5.36 24.66 30.14
CA SER A 87 6.39 24.98 31.11
C SER A 87 7.27 23.80 31.57
N ASP A 88 7.04 22.58 31.09
CA ASP A 88 7.85 21.42 31.47
C ASP A 88 9.22 21.41 30.74
N ASP A 89 10.28 21.00 31.44
CA ASP A 89 11.63 20.90 30.86
C ASP A 89 11.61 19.94 29.65
N PRO A 90 11.93 20.42 28.42
CA PRO A 90 11.94 19.60 27.22
C PRO A 90 12.78 18.33 27.34
N ASN A 91 13.83 18.34 28.18
CA ASN A 91 14.68 17.17 28.41
C ASN A 91 13.94 16.06 29.18
N THR A 92 13.22 16.45 30.22
CA THR A 92 12.52 15.54 31.12
C THR A 92 11.33 14.93 30.40
N THR A 93 10.56 15.72 29.65
CA THR A 93 9.42 15.23 28.87
C THR A 93 9.85 14.28 27.75
N VAL A 94 10.94 14.60 27.03
CA VAL A 94 11.50 13.69 26.02
C VAL A 94 11.98 12.38 26.63
N SER A 95 12.63 12.44 27.80
CA SER A 95 13.09 11.24 28.51
C SER A 95 11.90 10.37 28.94
N ASN A 96 10.86 10.98 29.51
CA ASN A 96 9.63 10.28 29.89
C ASN A 96 8.92 9.62 28.70
N ILE A 97 8.87 10.29 27.54
CA ILE A 97 8.32 9.73 26.30
C ILE A 97 9.18 8.57 25.80
N LEU A 98 10.52 8.71 25.83
CA LEU A 98 11.44 7.65 25.40
C LEU A 98 11.37 6.41 26.30
N ASP A 99 11.24 6.60 27.61
CA ASP A 99 11.06 5.51 28.57
C ASP A 99 9.73 4.78 28.33
N ALA A 100 8.64 5.53 28.11
CA ALA A 100 7.34 4.96 27.75
C ALA A 100 7.42 4.16 26.44
N VAL A 101 8.11 4.67 25.42
CA VAL A 101 8.29 4.01 24.10
C VAL A 101 9.14 2.73 24.24
N ARG A 102 10.19 2.75 25.04
CA ARG A 102 11.07 1.59 25.29
C ARG A 102 10.30 0.45 25.97
N GLU A 103 9.39 0.78 26.87
CA GLU A 103 8.59 -0.22 27.58
C GLU A 103 7.56 -0.92 26.70
N TYR A 104 7.14 -0.29 25.60
CA TYR A 104 6.33 -0.92 24.54
C TYR A 104 7.17 -1.73 23.52
N GLY A 105 8.48 -1.90 23.76
CA GLY A 105 9.36 -2.74 22.96
C GLY A 105 9.84 -2.11 21.65
N ILE A 106 9.76 -0.79 21.51
CA ILE A 106 10.24 -0.07 20.32
C ILE A 106 11.72 0.29 20.54
N ALA A 107 12.59 -0.15 19.64
CA ALA A 107 14.02 0.14 19.69
C ALA A 107 14.29 1.59 19.26
N VAL A 108 14.74 2.42 20.21
CA VAL A 108 15.10 3.81 19.94
C VAL A 108 16.62 3.97 20.03
N ASP A 109 17.29 4.01 18.88
CA ASP A 109 18.73 4.24 18.74
C ASP A 109 19.02 5.63 18.15
N PHE A 110 18.61 6.68 18.86
CA PHE A 110 18.98 8.05 18.52
C PHE A 110 19.05 8.97 19.74
N PRO A 111 19.91 10.01 19.72
CA PRO A 111 20.11 10.88 20.86
C PRO A 111 18.89 11.79 21.12
N PRO A 112 18.51 12.03 22.40
CA PRO A 112 17.34 12.85 22.78
C PRO A 112 17.34 14.27 22.21
N ASN A 113 18.52 14.81 21.89
CA ASN A 113 18.66 16.14 21.28
C ASN A 113 17.96 16.27 19.92
N LYS A 114 17.77 15.18 19.18
CA LYS A 114 17.08 15.20 17.88
C LYS A 114 15.57 15.31 18.02
N LEU A 115 14.99 14.92 19.15
CA LEU A 115 13.55 15.06 19.42
C LEU A 115 13.17 16.46 19.88
N LYS A 116 14.11 17.19 20.50
CA LYS A 116 13.91 18.59 20.94
C LYS A 116 13.63 19.55 19.79
N GLN A 117 14.06 19.21 18.58
CA GLN A 117 13.81 20.05 17.41
C GLN A 117 12.33 20.04 16.99
N GLY A 118 11.53 19.09 17.50
CA GLY A 118 10.09 18.98 17.22
C GLY A 118 9.77 18.66 15.76
N VAL A 119 10.79 18.48 14.91
CA VAL A 119 10.71 18.34 13.47
C VAL A 119 11.73 17.31 13.02
N GLY A 120 11.30 16.39 12.15
CA GLY A 120 12.18 15.44 11.48
C GLY A 120 11.72 14.00 11.56
N GLU A 121 12.45 13.15 10.86
CA GLU A 121 12.17 11.72 10.68
C GLU A 121 12.03 10.97 12.01
N HIS A 122 12.85 11.30 13.01
CA HIS A 122 12.83 10.66 14.31
C HIS A 122 11.53 10.94 15.11
N VAL A 123 10.96 12.14 14.96
CA VAL A 123 9.70 12.53 15.61
C VAL A 123 8.55 11.76 14.97
N THR A 124 8.49 11.75 13.63
CA THR A 124 7.48 11.00 12.87
C THR A 124 7.58 9.50 13.14
N TYR A 125 8.79 8.94 13.25
CA TYR A 125 9.01 7.53 13.55
C TYR A 125 8.41 7.12 14.90
N ILE A 126 8.69 7.86 15.98
CA ILE A 126 8.12 7.58 17.30
C ILE A 126 6.60 7.62 17.25
N LEU A 127 6.03 8.67 16.67
CA LEU A 127 4.58 8.82 16.56
C LEU A 127 3.95 7.69 15.75
N ASN A 128 4.60 7.25 14.66
CA ASN A 128 4.12 6.19 13.81
C ASN A 128 4.13 4.83 14.53
N CYS A 129 5.20 4.52 15.25
CA CYS A 129 5.29 3.29 16.05
C CYS A 129 4.30 3.29 17.23
N LEU A 130 4.10 4.43 17.89
CA LEU A 130 3.08 4.58 18.93
C LEU A 130 1.68 4.38 18.34
N ALA A 131 1.38 4.99 17.19
CA ALA A 131 0.10 4.82 16.50
C ALA A 131 -0.14 3.34 16.10
N ASP A 132 0.88 2.63 15.60
CA ASP A 132 0.77 1.19 15.30
C ASP A 132 0.41 0.36 16.53
N LYS A 133 1.00 0.68 17.69
CA LYS A 133 0.67 0.00 18.95
C LYS A 133 -0.75 0.30 19.44
N VAL A 134 -1.23 1.53 19.24
CA VAL A 134 -2.64 1.87 19.53
C VAL A 134 -3.57 1.08 18.61
N ILE A 135 -3.27 1.01 17.31
CA ILE A 135 -4.08 0.30 16.32
C ILE A 135 -4.10 -1.22 16.60
N GLU A 136 -2.98 -1.80 16.98
CA GLU A 136 -2.86 -3.20 17.40
C GLU A 136 -3.77 -3.50 18.60
N ARG A 137 -3.79 -2.61 19.61
CA ARG A 137 -4.71 -2.70 20.76
C ARG A 137 -6.18 -2.49 20.39
N HIS A 138 -6.46 -1.55 19.48
CA HIS A 138 -7.83 -1.26 19.05
C HIS A 138 -8.41 -2.37 18.15
N GLY A 139 -7.57 -3.31 17.68
CA GLY A 139 -8.00 -4.45 16.88
C GLY A 139 -8.59 -4.03 15.53
N PHE A 140 -8.05 -2.97 14.92
CA PHE A 140 -8.56 -2.48 13.64
C PHE A 140 -8.28 -3.50 12.53
N LYS A 141 -9.33 -4.13 12.03
CA LYS A 141 -9.28 -4.95 10.81
C LYS A 141 -9.54 -4.03 9.63
N LEU A 142 -8.50 -3.77 8.84
CA LEU A 142 -8.66 -3.14 7.53
C LEU A 142 -9.62 -4.01 6.71
N LYS A 143 -10.85 -3.53 6.50
CA LYS A 143 -11.78 -4.19 5.57
C LYS A 143 -11.08 -4.20 4.22
N LYS A 144 -10.91 -5.39 3.63
CA LYS A 144 -10.40 -5.50 2.25
C LYS A 144 -11.24 -4.58 1.37
N PRO A 145 -10.62 -3.73 0.53
CA PRO A 145 -11.36 -3.02 -0.49
C PRO A 145 -12.16 -4.04 -1.27
N MET A 146 -13.49 -3.99 -1.20
CA MET A 146 -14.29 -4.57 -2.25
C MET A 146 -14.00 -3.69 -3.45
N VAL A 147 -13.17 -4.19 -4.37
CA VAL A 147 -13.31 -3.78 -5.76
C VAL A 147 -14.79 -4.04 -6.05
N GLN A 148 -15.59 -2.98 -6.16
CA GLN A 148 -16.84 -3.12 -6.88
C GLN A 148 -16.37 -3.62 -8.24
N VAL A 149 -16.60 -4.91 -8.51
CA VAL A 149 -16.44 -5.45 -9.84
C VAL A 149 -17.21 -4.47 -10.70
N GLU A 150 -16.49 -3.73 -11.55
CA GLU A 150 -17.11 -3.08 -12.70
C GLU A 150 -17.99 -4.19 -13.27
N GLN A 151 -19.31 -4.06 -13.10
CA GLN A 151 -20.19 -4.80 -13.99
C GLN A 151 -19.67 -4.37 -15.35
N GLU A 152 -19.07 -5.32 -16.06
CA GLU A 152 -19.03 -5.25 -17.51
C GLU A 152 -20.50 -5.02 -17.86
N ASP A 153 -20.87 -3.75 -18.02
CA ASP A 153 -21.98 -3.36 -18.85
C ASP A 153 -21.58 -3.96 -20.19
N GLU A 154 -22.04 -5.20 -20.41
CA GLU A 154 -22.15 -5.76 -21.74
C GLU A 154 -22.65 -4.61 -22.58
N SER A 155 -21.87 -4.25 -23.59
CA SER A 155 -22.24 -3.25 -24.56
C SER A 155 -23.53 -3.72 -25.23
N GLU A 156 -24.68 -3.44 -24.60
CA GLU A 156 -25.91 -3.23 -25.31
C GLU A 156 -25.58 -2.06 -26.23
N ILE A 157 -25.48 -2.41 -27.50
CA ILE A 157 -25.48 -1.48 -28.60
C ILE A 157 -26.78 -0.70 -28.42
N ILE A 158 -26.69 0.46 -27.76
CA ILE A 158 -27.73 1.46 -27.80
C ILE A 158 -27.67 1.96 -29.25
N GLU A 159 -28.47 1.32 -30.10
CA GLU A 159 -28.87 1.91 -31.37
C GLU A 159 -29.44 3.30 -31.07
N ASP A 160 -29.00 4.22 -31.90
CA ASP A 160 -29.28 5.64 -31.88
C ASP A 160 -30.80 5.92 -31.94
N GLU A 161 -31.49 5.91 -30.80
CA GLU A 161 -32.87 6.41 -30.66
C GLU A 161 -32.91 7.93 -30.37
N SER A 162 -32.02 8.69 -31.02
CA SER A 162 -32.05 10.15 -31.02
C SER A 162 -32.93 10.72 -32.15
N GLU A 163 -33.98 10.03 -32.58
CA GLU A 163 -34.95 10.60 -33.52
C GLU A 163 -36.11 11.23 -32.73
N ILE A 164 -35.97 12.53 -32.47
CA ILE A 164 -36.96 13.36 -31.80
C ILE A 164 -38.23 13.42 -32.68
N VAL A 165 -39.28 12.68 -32.31
CA VAL A 165 -40.59 12.78 -32.94
C VAL A 165 -41.19 14.15 -32.61
N LEU A 166 -41.15 15.08 -33.57
CA LEU A 166 -41.63 16.47 -33.44
C LEU A 166 -43.08 16.56 -32.90
N ASP A 167 -43.91 15.56 -33.15
CA ASP A 167 -45.32 15.51 -32.73
C ASP A 167 -45.47 15.52 -31.20
N ARG A 168 -44.53 14.89 -30.47
CA ARG A 168 -44.57 14.78 -29.01
C ARG A 168 -44.08 16.05 -28.30
N VAL A 169 -43.21 16.81 -28.95
CA VAL A 169 -42.75 18.12 -28.46
C VAL A 169 -43.82 19.18 -28.68
N GLU A 170 -44.60 19.10 -29.77
CA GLU A 170 -45.71 20.03 -30.04
C GLU A 170 -46.87 19.82 -29.06
N GLU A 171 -47.18 18.57 -28.70
CA GLU A 171 -48.20 18.21 -27.70
C GLU A 171 -47.80 18.66 -26.27
N GLU A 172 -46.53 18.52 -25.90
CA GLU A 172 -46.03 18.96 -24.59
C GLU A 172 -45.92 20.49 -24.48
N MET A 173 -45.62 21.18 -25.59
CA MET A 173 -45.66 22.65 -25.65
C MET A 173 -47.11 23.18 -25.54
N LEU A 174 -48.08 22.51 -26.16
CA LEU A 174 -49.50 22.85 -26.07
C LEU A 174 -50.07 22.66 -24.66
N ALA A 175 -49.63 21.63 -23.93
CA ALA A 175 -50.02 21.42 -22.54
C ALA A 175 -49.50 22.53 -21.61
N TYR A 176 -48.30 23.06 -21.87
CA TYR A 176 -47.71 24.14 -21.08
C TYR A 176 -48.39 25.51 -21.31
N TYR A 177 -49.01 25.73 -22.47
CA TYR A 177 -49.78 26.95 -22.76
C TYR A 177 -51.27 26.86 -22.38
N SER A 178 -51.78 25.68 -22.00
CA SER A 178 -53.19 25.47 -21.65
C SER A 178 -53.49 25.54 -20.14
N ASP A 179 -52.48 25.71 -19.28
CA ASP A 179 -52.62 25.67 -17.82
C ASP A 179 -52.57 27.06 -17.13
N GLU A 180 -52.58 28.16 -17.90
CA GLU A 180 -52.71 29.53 -17.36
C GLU A 180 -54.17 30.06 -17.39
N SER A 181 -55.16 29.23 -17.04
CA SER A 181 -56.55 29.74 -16.98
C SER A 181 -57.47 29.02 -16.00
N ASP A 182 -57.05 28.70 -14.77
CA ASP A 182 -58.02 28.41 -13.69
C ASP A 182 -57.39 28.37 -12.28
N ASP A 183 -56.79 29.48 -11.80
CA ASP A 183 -56.56 29.61 -10.35
C ASP A 183 -56.69 31.04 -9.77
N ASP A 184 -57.54 31.86 -10.40
CA ASP A 184 -57.97 33.15 -9.86
C ASP A 184 -59.39 33.05 -9.28
N ASN A 185 -59.61 32.29 -8.17
CA ASN A 185 -60.84 32.45 -7.36
C ASN A 185 -60.84 31.79 -5.96
N ILE A 186 -59.72 31.76 -5.25
CA ILE A 186 -59.71 31.49 -3.79
C ILE A 186 -59.47 32.81 -3.07
N PHE A 187 -60.47 33.69 -2.99
CA PHE A 187 -60.70 34.71 -1.94
C PHE A 187 -61.86 35.64 -2.35
N ASN A 188 -63.05 35.09 -2.58
CA ASN A 188 -64.26 35.90 -2.72
C ASN A 188 -64.80 36.28 -1.32
N LEU A 189 -64.09 37.20 -0.63
CA LEU A 189 -64.53 37.84 0.62
C LEU A 189 -65.55 38.95 0.32
N ASN A 190 -66.60 38.62 -0.43
CA ASN A 190 -67.67 39.57 -0.78
C ASN A 190 -69.09 38.98 -0.71
N GLU A 191 -69.28 37.92 0.08
CA GLU A 191 -70.59 37.63 0.69
C GLU A 191 -70.75 38.39 2.02
N SER A 192 -70.71 39.71 1.94
CA SER A 192 -71.42 40.55 2.91
C SER A 192 -72.75 40.90 2.28
N GLN A 193 -73.76 40.03 2.45
CA GLN A 193 -75.14 40.41 2.20
C GLN A 193 -75.42 41.72 2.97
N PRO A 194 -75.97 42.77 2.33
CA PRO A 194 -76.55 43.87 3.05
C PRO A 194 -77.90 43.39 3.62
N ASN A 195 -77.86 42.54 4.65
CA ASN A 195 -78.98 42.46 5.59
C ASN A 195 -78.99 43.77 6.38
N LYS A 196 -79.50 44.83 5.71
CA LYS A 196 -80.13 45.97 6.35
C LYS A 196 -81.42 45.47 7.02
N ILE A 197 -81.26 44.70 8.08
CA ILE A 197 -82.10 44.92 9.25
C ILE A 197 -81.27 45.92 10.04
N LEU A 198 -81.46 47.21 9.72
CA LEU A 198 -81.23 48.23 10.74
C LEU A 198 -82.09 47.77 11.92
N PRO A 199 -81.55 47.47 13.11
CA PRO A 199 -82.27 47.93 14.26
C PRO A 199 -82.29 49.45 14.06
N THR A 200 -83.45 49.98 13.67
CA THR A 200 -83.82 51.31 14.09
C THR A 200 -83.79 51.23 15.62
N ASN A 201 -82.58 51.36 16.18
CA ASN A 201 -82.42 52.07 17.42
C ASN A 201 -83.03 53.41 17.05
N GLU A 202 -84.32 53.55 17.34
CA GLU A 202 -84.85 54.84 17.72
C GLU A 202 -83.77 55.39 18.63
N ALA A 203 -82.98 56.32 18.10
CA ALA A 203 -82.29 57.24 18.94
C ALA A 203 -83.43 57.88 19.69
N GLN A 204 -83.77 57.30 20.86
CA GLN A 204 -84.39 58.04 21.91
C GLN A 204 -83.52 59.27 21.97
N THR A 205 -84.06 60.37 21.48
CA THR A 205 -83.58 61.70 21.81
C THR A 205 -83.92 61.85 23.29
N SER A 206 -83.23 61.08 24.14
CA SER A 206 -82.92 61.56 25.47
C SER A 206 -82.33 62.93 25.20
N ASN A 207 -83.02 63.92 25.71
CA ASN A 207 -82.62 65.31 25.76
C ASN A 207 -81.26 65.33 26.50
N ILE A 208 -80.19 65.03 25.76
CA ILE A 208 -78.84 64.98 26.27
C ILE A 208 -78.44 66.44 26.33
N ASP A 209 -78.60 66.98 27.53
CA ASP A 209 -78.15 68.30 27.90
C ASP A 209 -76.68 68.46 27.52
N GLN A 210 -76.33 69.58 26.89
CA GLN A 210 -74.99 69.82 26.38
C GLN A 210 -73.95 69.79 27.49
N GLU A 211 -74.33 70.19 28.71
CA GLU A 211 -73.49 70.09 29.91
C GLU A 211 -73.28 68.63 30.34
N ASN A 212 -74.32 67.79 30.34
CA ASN A 212 -74.17 66.38 30.68
C ASN A 212 -73.29 65.66 29.65
N TRP A 213 -73.39 66.03 28.37
CA TRP A 213 -72.47 65.50 27.36
C TRP A 213 -71.04 66.00 27.58
N HIS A 214 -70.85 67.27 27.91
CA HIS A 214 -69.52 67.81 28.17
C HIS A 214 -68.86 67.15 29.39
N LEU A 215 -69.63 66.89 30.46
CA LEU A 215 -69.16 66.19 31.65
C LEU A 215 -68.83 64.72 31.39
N GLU A 216 -69.63 64.06 30.56
CA GLU A 216 -69.36 62.70 30.10
C GLU A 216 -68.12 62.65 29.21
N MET A 217 -67.97 63.62 28.31
CA MET A 217 -66.78 63.79 27.48
C MET A 217 -65.55 64.01 28.37
N GLU A 218 -65.59 64.95 29.33
CA GLU A 218 -64.49 65.21 30.26
C GLU A 218 -64.15 64.02 31.17
N ARG A 219 -65.14 63.19 31.52
CA ARG A 219 -64.93 61.97 32.29
C ARG A 219 -64.29 60.85 31.48
N VAL A 220 -64.65 60.74 30.19
CA VAL A 220 -64.19 59.67 29.30
C VAL A 220 -62.89 60.06 28.58
N LEU A 221 -62.59 61.35 28.42
CA LEU A 221 -61.38 61.87 27.77
C LEU A 221 -60.07 61.35 28.40
N PRO A 222 -59.93 61.22 29.73
CA PRO A 222 -58.77 60.59 30.35
C PRO A 222 -58.70 59.07 30.12
N LYS A 223 -59.84 58.41 29.92
CA LYS A 223 -59.93 56.96 29.62
C LYS A 223 -59.66 56.65 28.15
N LEU A 224 -59.97 57.59 27.25
CA LEU A 224 -59.66 57.53 25.82
C LEU A 224 -58.28 58.06 25.48
N LYS A 225 -57.64 58.78 26.41
CA LYS A 225 -56.23 59.13 26.31
C LYS A 225 -55.40 57.86 26.48
N VAL A 226 -55.34 57.08 25.40
CA VAL A 226 -54.42 55.96 25.20
C VAL A 226 -53.02 56.55 25.29
N THR A 227 -52.48 56.56 26.50
CA THR A 227 -51.07 56.79 26.71
C THR A 227 -50.38 55.57 26.14
N ILE A 228 -49.96 55.68 24.88
CA ILE A 228 -49.04 54.73 24.25
C ILE A 228 -47.76 54.82 25.08
N ARG A 229 -47.71 54.05 26.16
CA ARG A 229 -46.46 53.75 26.84
C ARG A 229 -45.69 52.95 25.80
N THR A 230 -44.57 53.48 25.34
CA THR A 230 -43.60 52.78 24.50
C THR A 230 -43.10 51.58 25.27
N ASP A 231 -43.89 50.51 25.30
CA ASP A 231 -43.56 49.28 25.99
C ASP A 231 -42.78 48.41 24.99
N THR A 232 -41.79 47.68 25.46
CA THR A 232 -41.01 46.74 24.62
C THR A 232 -41.88 45.58 24.10
N ARG A 233 -43.14 45.50 24.56
CA ARG A 233 -44.21 44.61 24.08
C ARG A 233 -45.12 45.25 23.02
N ASP A 234 -44.81 46.46 22.57
CA ASP A 234 -45.48 47.05 21.42
C ASP A 234 -45.13 46.26 20.16
N TRP A 235 -46.09 45.47 19.70
CA TRP A 235 -46.01 44.75 18.43
C TRP A 235 -45.68 45.67 17.25
N ARG A 236 -45.97 46.97 17.37
CA ARG A 236 -45.58 48.00 16.39
C ARG A 236 -44.06 48.19 16.32
N SER A 237 -43.37 48.21 17.45
CA SER A 237 -41.90 48.29 17.49
C SER A 237 -41.29 46.98 16.96
N ASN A 238 -41.86 45.83 17.32
CA ASN A 238 -41.42 44.54 16.79
C ASN A 238 -41.67 44.41 15.28
N LEU A 239 -42.78 44.93 14.77
CA LEU A 239 -43.09 44.95 13.33
C LEU A 239 -42.11 45.85 12.57
N GLU A 240 -41.78 47.02 13.12
CA GLU A 240 -40.80 47.93 12.53
C GLU A 240 -39.40 47.30 12.53
N GLN A 241 -39.00 46.66 13.63
CA GLN A 241 -37.76 45.88 13.71
C GLN A 241 -37.75 44.72 12.70
N MET A 242 -38.87 44.01 12.52
CA MET A 242 -38.97 42.90 11.57
C MET A 242 -38.83 43.39 10.12
N LYS A 243 -39.43 44.53 9.77
CA LYS A 243 -39.22 45.18 8.47
C LYS A 243 -37.75 45.59 8.28
N GLN A 244 -37.12 46.14 9.32
CA GLN A 244 -35.73 46.54 9.26
C GLN A 244 -34.80 45.34 9.08
N TYR A 245 -35.03 44.23 9.80
CA TYR A 245 -34.32 42.97 9.60
C TYR A 245 -34.57 42.39 8.20
N GLN A 246 -35.80 42.45 7.68
CA GLN A 246 -36.09 41.99 6.32
C GLN A 246 -35.26 42.77 5.28
N VAL A 247 -35.14 44.09 5.43
CA VAL A 247 -34.31 44.93 4.54
C VAL A 247 -32.84 44.55 4.68
N THR A 248 -32.33 44.40 5.90
CA THR A 248 -30.93 43.99 6.14
C THR A 248 -30.64 42.60 5.58
N ILE A 249 -31.54 41.63 5.79
CA ILE A 249 -31.44 40.27 5.27
C ILE A 249 -31.43 40.30 3.75
N ASN A 250 -32.32 41.05 3.09
CA ASN A 250 -32.35 41.14 1.64
C ASN A 250 -31.07 41.77 1.07
N GLN A 251 -30.51 42.78 1.74
CA GLN A 251 -29.22 43.37 1.35
C GLN A 251 -28.07 42.37 1.48
N CYS A 252 -27.97 41.66 2.62
CA CYS A 252 -26.92 40.66 2.84
C CYS A 252 -27.10 39.44 1.92
N PHE A 253 -28.33 39.01 1.69
CA PHE A 253 -28.67 37.86 0.84
C PHE A 253 -28.34 38.15 -0.63
N GLY A 254 -28.64 39.35 -1.14
CA GLY A 254 -28.26 39.74 -2.49
C GLY A 254 -26.75 39.71 -2.71
N GLY A 255 -25.97 40.23 -1.74
CA GLY A 255 -24.52 40.18 -1.78
C GLY A 255 -23.96 38.75 -1.71
N ALA A 256 -24.48 37.94 -0.78
CA ALA A 256 -24.06 36.54 -0.62
C ALA A 256 -24.43 35.68 -1.84
N LYS A 257 -25.63 35.87 -2.41
CA LYS A 257 -26.08 35.19 -3.62
C LYS A 257 -25.17 35.51 -4.81
N TYR A 258 -24.83 36.78 -5.02
CA TYR A 258 -23.90 37.17 -6.09
C TYR A 258 -22.51 36.56 -5.91
N GLN A 259 -21.97 36.58 -4.68
CA GLN A 259 -20.68 35.95 -4.40
C GLN A 259 -20.70 34.44 -4.64
N LEU A 260 -21.79 33.77 -4.27
CA LEU A 260 -21.94 32.33 -4.47
C LEU A 260 -22.11 31.97 -5.96
N GLU A 261 -22.90 32.73 -6.71
CA GLU A 261 -23.04 32.56 -8.17
C GLU A 261 -21.73 32.82 -8.90
N LYS A 262 -20.96 33.82 -8.47
CA LYS A 262 -19.64 34.09 -9.03
C LYS A 262 -18.70 32.92 -8.73
N LEU A 263 -18.67 32.44 -7.49
CA LEU A 263 -17.84 31.29 -7.10
C LEU A 263 -18.23 30.04 -7.89
N GLN A 264 -19.53 29.78 -8.09
CA GLN A 264 -20.02 28.67 -8.90
C GLN A 264 -19.51 28.79 -10.34
N LYS A 265 -19.63 29.96 -10.97
CA LYS A 265 -19.14 30.20 -12.34
C LYS A 265 -17.63 30.02 -12.45
N ASP A 266 -16.88 30.56 -11.48
CA ASP A 266 -15.42 30.45 -11.45
C ASP A 266 -15.00 28.97 -11.28
N ILE A 267 -15.68 28.21 -10.40
CA ILE A 267 -15.43 26.77 -10.22
C ILE A 267 -15.76 26.00 -11.50
N SER A 268 -16.93 26.21 -12.11
CA SER A 268 -17.31 25.53 -13.36
C SER A 268 -16.29 25.79 -14.47
N HIS A 269 -15.84 27.04 -14.62
CA HIS A 269 -14.81 27.39 -15.60
C HIS A 269 -13.47 26.71 -15.31
N THR A 270 -13.07 26.59 -14.03
CA THR A 270 -11.85 25.86 -13.67
C THR A 270 -11.97 24.37 -13.93
N LEU A 271 -13.13 23.76 -13.68
CA LEU A 271 -13.39 22.35 -13.96
C LEU A 271 -13.37 22.07 -15.47
N GLU A 272 -13.98 22.93 -16.28
CA GLU A 272 -13.92 22.82 -17.75
C GLU A 272 -12.48 22.93 -18.25
N LYS A 273 -11.68 23.86 -17.71
CA LYS A 273 -10.26 23.98 -18.05
C LYS A 273 -9.47 22.72 -17.66
N ILE A 274 -9.71 22.18 -16.47
CA ILE A 274 -9.07 20.95 -16.00
C ILE A 274 -9.46 19.80 -16.93
N GLY A 275 -10.75 19.60 -17.21
CA GLY A 275 -11.23 18.54 -18.10
C GLY A 275 -10.67 18.67 -19.51
N ASN A 276 -10.54 19.89 -20.05
CA ASN A 276 -9.89 20.12 -21.34
C ASN A 276 -8.39 19.81 -21.30
N ARG A 277 -7.71 20.14 -20.20
CA ARG A 277 -6.27 19.85 -20.03
C ARG A 277 -6.02 18.36 -19.85
N GLU A 278 -6.90 17.64 -19.16
CA GLU A 278 -6.89 16.18 -19.01
C GLU A 278 -7.14 15.50 -20.36
N LYS A 279 -8.17 15.91 -21.11
CA LYS A 279 -8.40 15.41 -22.48
C LYS A 279 -7.19 15.62 -23.38
N TYR A 280 -6.56 16.79 -23.31
CA TYR A 280 -5.34 17.07 -24.05
C TYR A 280 -4.17 16.18 -23.59
N LEU A 281 -3.96 16.03 -22.29
CA LEU A 281 -2.91 15.19 -21.73
C LEU A 281 -3.11 13.73 -22.13
N ASN A 282 -4.33 13.22 -22.02
CA ASN A 282 -4.67 11.86 -22.43
C ASN A 282 -4.42 11.66 -23.92
N ARG A 283 -4.79 12.62 -24.78
CA ARG A 283 -4.51 12.54 -26.21
C ARG A 283 -3.02 12.47 -26.55
N GLU A 284 -2.17 13.16 -25.78
CA GLU A 284 -0.71 13.12 -25.96
C GLU A 284 -0.09 11.85 -25.35
N LEU A 285 -0.63 11.34 -24.24
CA LEU A 285 -0.10 10.17 -23.54
C LEU A 285 -0.57 8.83 -24.13
N GLU A 286 -1.77 8.76 -24.69
CA GLU A 286 -2.34 7.56 -25.32
C GLU A 286 -1.39 6.94 -26.38
N PRO A 287 -0.85 7.70 -27.36
CA PRO A 287 0.06 7.12 -28.34
C PRO A 287 1.37 6.65 -27.71
N VAL A 288 1.91 7.40 -26.74
CA VAL A 288 3.15 7.02 -26.03
C VAL A 288 2.94 5.74 -25.21
N LEU A 289 1.78 5.59 -24.57
CA LEU A 289 1.41 4.38 -23.85
C LEU A 289 1.23 3.18 -24.80
N ALA A 290 0.63 3.41 -25.98
CA ALA A 290 0.53 2.37 -27.01
C ALA A 290 1.92 1.94 -27.49
N GLU A 291 2.81 2.89 -27.79
CA GLU A 291 4.21 2.60 -28.14
C GLU A 291 4.93 1.81 -27.04
N TYR A 292 4.79 2.23 -25.78
CA TYR A 292 5.35 1.52 -24.63
C TYR A 292 4.84 0.07 -24.54
N ARG A 293 3.53 -0.15 -24.71
CA ARG A 293 2.95 -1.50 -24.74
C ARG A 293 3.56 -2.33 -25.88
N THR A 294 3.69 -1.76 -27.08
CA THR A 294 4.29 -2.49 -28.20
C THR A 294 5.76 -2.82 -27.97
N LEU A 295 6.54 -1.92 -27.36
CA LEU A 295 7.94 -2.16 -26.99
C LEU A 295 8.06 -3.21 -25.90
N GLN A 296 7.16 -3.21 -24.92
CA GLN A 296 7.10 -4.23 -23.88
C GLN A 296 6.80 -5.62 -24.46
N ASP A 297 5.87 -5.71 -25.41
CA ASP A 297 5.57 -6.96 -26.12
C ASP A 297 6.73 -7.43 -27.02
N GLN A 298 7.47 -6.49 -27.62
CA GLN A 298 8.68 -6.84 -28.37
C GLN A 298 9.79 -7.35 -27.43
N LEU A 299 9.95 -6.73 -26.26
CA LEU A 299 10.91 -7.15 -25.26
C LEU A 299 10.58 -8.54 -24.72
N SER A 300 9.30 -8.82 -24.40
CA SER A 300 8.88 -10.15 -23.94
C SER A 300 9.16 -11.21 -24.99
N LYS A 301 8.82 -10.96 -26.27
CA LYS A 301 9.16 -11.86 -27.39
C LYS A 301 10.66 -12.11 -27.52
N ILE A 302 11.49 -11.06 -27.45
CA ILE A 302 12.95 -11.20 -27.53
C ILE A 302 13.49 -12.00 -26.34
N LYS A 303 12.95 -11.76 -25.14
CA LYS A 303 13.35 -12.49 -23.93
C LYS A 303 13.01 -13.98 -24.03
N ASP A 304 11.84 -14.32 -24.55
CA ASP A 304 11.43 -15.71 -24.76
C ASP A 304 12.32 -16.40 -25.80
N VAL A 305 12.61 -15.72 -26.92
CA VAL A 305 13.55 -16.22 -27.94
C VAL A 305 14.95 -16.41 -27.35
N TYR A 306 15.43 -15.47 -26.55
CA TYR A 306 16.72 -15.58 -25.86
C TYR A 306 16.75 -16.76 -24.87
N GLN A 307 15.69 -16.95 -24.08
CA GLN A 307 15.60 -18.10 -23.17
C GLN A 307 15.59 -19.43 -23.91
N ASN A 308 14.86 -19.52 -25.02
CA ASN A 308 14.84 -20.71 -25.86
C ASN A 308 16.22 -21.01 -26.49
N ILE A 309 16.90 -19.99 -27.03
CA ILE A 309 18.25 -20.13 -27.59
C ILE A 309 19.24 -20.49 -26.48
N SER A 310 19.17 -19.83 -25.33
CA SER A 310 20.03 -20.12 -24.17
C SER A 310 19.84 -21.56 -23.69
N GLY A 311 18.59 -22.02 -23.58
CA GLY A 311 18.26 -23.42 -23.32
C GLY A 311 18.91 -24.37 -24.34
N GLY A 312 18.74 -24.10 -25.63
CA GLY A 312 19.36 -24.89 -26.69
C GLY A 312 20.89 -24.89 -26.65
N VAL A 313 21.53 -23.78 -26.30
CA VAL A 313 22.98 -23.71 -26.10
C VAL A 313 23.40 -24.57 -24.92
N THR A 314 22.70 -24.50 -23.78
CA THR A 314 23.03 -25.34 -22.61
C THR A 314 22.86 -26.83 -22.90
N GLU A 315 21.84 -27.21 -23.68
CA GLU A 315 21.65 -28.60 -24.12
C GLU A 315 22.78 -29.07 -25.02
N ARG A 316 23.14 -28.28 -26.05
CA ARG A 316 24.28 -28.56 -26.94
C ARG A 316 25.60 -28.65 -26.17
N THR A 317 25.83 -27.76 -25.19
CA THR A 317 27.01 -27.84 -24.31
C THR A 317 27.00 -29.12 -23.48
N ARG A 318 25.85 -29.55 -22.97
CA ARG A 318 25.70 -30.81 -22.24
C ARG A 318 25.95 -32.03 -23.14
N GLU A 319 25.46 -32.01 -24.36
CA GLU A 319 25.73 -33.06 -25.35
C GLU A 319 27.22 -33.13 -25.70
N LEU A 320 27.85 -31.98 -25.95
CA LEU A 320 29.29 -31.91 -26.20
C LEU A 320 30.11 -32.44 -25.02
N ALA A 321 29.72 -32.12 -23.78
CA ALA A 321 30.37 -32.68 -22.59
C ALA A 321 30.23 -34.21 -22.54
N LYS A 322 29.04 -34.75 -22.81
CA LYS A 322 28.82 -36.21 -22.89
C LYS A 322 29.63 -36.87 -24.01
N LEU A 323 29.72 -36.25 -25.18
CA LEU A 323 30.54 -36.74 -26.30
C LEU A 323 32.04 -36.70 -25.95
N THR A 324 32.47 -35.66 -25.24
CA THR A 324 33.86 -35.53 -24.79
C THR A 324 34.20 -36.60 -23.75
N GLU A 325 33.31 -36.88 -22.80
CA GLU A 325 33.46 -37.98 -21.84
C GLU A 325 33.51 -39.35 -22.54
N ARG A 326 32.64 -39.56 -23.55
CA ARG A 326 32.69 -40.77 -24.38
C ARG A 326 34.00 -40.89 -25.17
N LEU A 327 34.54 -39.78 -25.67
CA LEU A 327 35.84 -39.78 -26.34
C LEU A 327 36.97 -40.11 -25.37
N GLU A 328 36.94 -39.57 -24.15
CA GLU A 328 37.98 -39.86 -23.16
C GLU A 328 37.92 -41.32 -22.67
N THR A 329 36.72 -41.87 -22.48
CA THR A 329 36.55 -43.30 -22.14
C THR A 329 37.06 -44.21 -23.26
N VAL A 330 36.73 -43.93 -24.53
CA VAL A 330 37.27 -44.69 -25.68
C VAL A 330 38.79 -44.53 -25.79
N LYS A 331 39.32 -43.33 -25.53
CA LYS A 331 40.77 -43.09 -25.50
C LYS A 331 41.45 -43.88 -24.37
N GLN A 332 40.85 -43.92 -23.18
CA GLN A 332 41.35 -44.71 -22.05
C GLN A 332 41.29 -46.22 -22.35
N GLU A 333 40.22 -46.71 -22.98
CA GLU A 333 40.15 -48.10 -23.44
C GLU A 333 41.22 -48.40 -24.50
N MET A 334 41.47 -47.46 -25.42
CA MET A 334 42.51 -47.61 -26.45
C MET A 334 43.91 -47.61 -25.83
N GLU A 335 44.17 -46.78 -24.83
CA GLU A 335 45.42 -46.77 -24.06
C GLU A 335 45.58 -48.02 -23.20
N GLN A 336 44.50 -48.52 -22.60
CA GLN A 336 44.51 -49.78 -21.86
C GLN A 336 44.77 -50.97 -22.80
N ARG A 337 44.16 -51.00 -23.99
CA ARG A 337 44.45 -52.01 -25.01
C ARG A 337 45.87 -51.86 -25.55
N GLY A 338 46.34 -50.63 -25.77
CA GLY A 338 47.70 -50.35 -26.24
C GLY A 338 48.76 -50.78 -25.22
N SER A 339 48.55 -50.47 -23.94
CA SER A 339 49.40 -50.95 -22.85
C SER A 339 49.31 -52.46 -22.68
N SER A 340 48.12 -53.07 -22.75
CA SER A 340 47.99 -54.54 -22.73
C SER A 340 48.64 -55.23 -23.93
N MET A 341 48.68 -54.59 -25.11
CA MET A 341 49.33 -55.14 -26.31
C MET A 341 50.86 -54.92 -26.29
N THR A 342 51.32 -53.88 -25.60
CA THR A 342 52.75 -53.56 -25.41
C THR A 342 53.34 -54.22 -24.17
N ASP A 343 52.49 -54.65 -23.23
CA ASP A 343 52.92 -55.32 -22.01
C ASP A 343 53.42 -56.73 -22.34
N GLY A 344 54.74 -56.84 -22.51
CA GLY A 344 55.45 -58.11 -22.66
C GLY A 344 55.56 -58.90 -21.36
N THR A 345 55.05 -58.42 -20.23
CA THR A 345 55.12 -59.11 -18.92
C THR A 345 54.53 -60.52 -18.95
N PRO A 346 53.38 -60.80 -19.60
CA PRO A 346 52.89 -62.17 -19.76
C PRO A 346 53.88 -63.07 -20.51
N LEU A 347 54.51 -62.54 -21.57
CA LEU A 347 55.52 -63.27 -22.33
C LEU A 347 56.79 -63.54 -21.52
N VAL A 348 57.22 -62.57 -20.72
CA VAL A 348 58.35 -62.70 -19.79
C VAL A 348 58.03 -63.74 -18.70
N ASN A 349 56.81 -63.76 -18.17
CA ASN A 349 56.37 -64.75 -17.18
C ASN A 349 56.31 -66.15 -17.76
N ILE A 350 55.79 -66.32 -18.98
CA ILE A 350 55.82 -67.60 -19.71
C ILE A 350 57.28 -68.05 -19.93
N LYS A 351 58.15 -67.15 -20.40
CA LYS A 351 59.58 -67.44 -20.58
C LYS A 351 60.25 -67.87 -19.26
N ARG A 352 59.93 -67.21 -18.14
CA ARG A 352 60.43 -67.56 -16.81
C ARG A 352 59.93 -68.93 -16.36
N ALA A 353 58.65 -69.24 -16.57
CA ALA A 353 58.08 -70.57 -16.28
C ALA A 353 58.74 -71.67 -17.11
N ILE A 354 58.97 -71.44 -18.41
CA ILE A 354 59.69 -72.36 -19.29
C ILE A 354 61.12 -72.59 -18.81
N SER A 355 61.85 -71.53 -18.43
CA SER A 355 63.20 -71.66 -17.87
C SER A 355 63.21 -72.46 -16.56
N LYS A 356 62.20 -72.27 -15.70
CA LYS A 356 62.06 -73.04 -14.46
C LYS A 356 61.84 -74.52 -14.75
N ILE A 357 60.91 -74.86 -15.64
CA ILE A 357 60.66 -76.24 -16.06
C ILE A 357 61.92 -76.87 -16.64
N LYS A 358 62.69 -76.14 -17.47
CA LYS A 358 63.96 -76.63 -18.00
C LYS A 358 64.98 -76.95 -16.89
N SER A 359 65.06 -76.09 -15.87
CA SER A 359 65.93 -76.33 -14.72
C SER A 359 65.48 -77.56 -13.92
N GLU A 360 64.17 -77.73 -13.70
CA GLU A 360 63.59 -78.90 -13.03
C GLU A 360 63.85 -80.19 -13.82
N ILE A 361 63.78 -80.17 -15.16
CA ILE A 361 64.13 -81.31 -16.02
C ILE A 361 65.61 -81.69 -15.84
N ILE A 362 66.53 -80.72 -15.89
CA ILE A 362 67.96 -80.98 -15.69
C ILE A 362 68.22 -81.57 -14.30
N GLU A 363 67.54 -81.06 -13.27
CA GLU A 363 67.65 -81.60 -11.92
C GLU A 363 67.13 -83.04 -11.84
N MET A 364 65.99 -83.33 -12.47
CA MET A 364 65.45 -84.69 -12.56
C MET A 364 66.38 -85.63 -13.32
N ASP A 365 67.00 -85.19 -14.43
CA ASP A 365 67.96 -86.00 -15.19
C ASP A 365 69.19 -86.36 -14.36
N VAL A 366 69.72 -85.41 -13.57
CA VAL A 366 70.83 -85.68 -12.64
C VAL A 366 70.41 -86.71 -11.58
N ARG A 367 69.22 -86.54 -10.99
CA ARG A 367 68.69 -87.50 -10.01
C ARG A 367 68.51 -88.89 -10.62
N ILE A 368 67.98 -88.98 -11.84
CA ILE A 368 67.85 -90.24 -12.59
C ILE A 368 69.23 -90.86 -12.84
N GLY A 369 70.23 -90.08 -13.26
CA GLY A 369 71.59 -90.56 -13.47
C GLY A 369 72.24 -91.11 -12.20
N VAL A 370 72.07 -90.41 -11.06
CA VAL A 370 72.56 -90.89 -9.76
C VAL A 370 71.85 -92.19 -9.35
N LEU A 371 70.53 -92.27 -9.52
CA LEU A 371 69.75 -93.48 -9.24
C LEU A 371 70.16 -94.65 -10.15
N GLN A 372 70.45 -94.40 -11.43
CA GLN A 372 70.97 -95.41 -12.36
C GLN A 372 72.35 -95.91 -11.92
N CYS A 373 73.28 -95.02 -11.54
CA CYS A 373 74.58 -95.40 -11.00
C CYS A 373 74.46 -96.21 -9.71
N LEU A 374 73.59 -95.80 -8.77
CA LEU A 374 73.28 -96.55 -7.54
C LEU A 374 72.74 -97.94 -7.85
N LEU A 375 71.78 -98.04 -8.78
CA LEU A 375 71.19 -99.32 -9.20
C LEU A 375 72.23 -100.22 -9.86
N LEU A 376 73.13 -99.64 -10.67
CA LEU A 376 74.22 -100.38 -11.30
C LEU A 376 75.26 -100.85 -10.27
N GLN A 377 75.59 -100.03 -9.27
CA GLN A 377 76.43 -100.44 -8.13
C GLN A 377 75.77 -101.56 -7.31
N ILE A 378 74.46 -101.49 -7.06
CA ILE A 378 73.71 -102.57 -6.39
C ILE A 378 73.79 -103.84 -7.23
N LYS A 379 73.52 -103.78 -8.54
CA LYS A 379 73.62 -104.95 -9.43
C LYS A 379 75.03 -105.55 -9.49
N ILE A 380 76.08 -104.72 -9.51
CA ILE A 380 77.47 -105.20 -9.44
C ILE A 380 77.75 -105.85 -8.08
N ARG A 381 77.25 -105.27 -6.99
CA ARG A 381 77.40 -105.82 -5.64
C ARG A 381 76.68 -107.16 -5.50
N ASP A 382 75.46 -107.28 -6.00
CA ASP A 382 74.71 -108.53 -6.02
C ASP A 382 75.43 -109.59 -6.87
N LYS A 383 76.02 -109.21 -8.01
CA LYS A 383 76.85 -110.11 -8.82
C LYS A 383 78.10 -110.56 -8.07
N LYS A 384 78.81 -109.66 -7.36
CA LYS A 384 79.96 -110.02 -6.53
C LYS A 384 79.58 -110.94 -5.37
N LEU A 385 78.45 -110.68 -4.71
CA LEU A 385 77.92 -111.57 -3.67
C LEU A 385 77.62 -112.96 -4.23
N LEU A 386 77.04 -113.06 -5.43
CA LEU A 386 76.84 -114.33 -6.12
C LEU A 386 78.15 -115.04 -6.48
N GLU A 387 79.19 -114.30 -6.88
CA GLU A 387 80.52 -114.87 -7.16
C GLU A 387 81.25 -115.32 -5.87
N ASP A 388 81.12 -114.58 -4.77
CA ASP A 388 81.67 -114.96 -3.46
C ASP A 388 80.96 -116.19 -2.87
N ASP A 389 79.63 -116.32 -3.06
CA ASP A 389 78.85 -117.49 -2.65
C ASP A 389 79.23 -118.74 -3.46
N LEU A 390 79.56 -118.56 -4.75
CA LEU A 390 80.08 -119.63 -5.61
C LEU A 390 81.54 -120.01 -5.27
N GLY A 391 82.34 -119.03 -4.83
CA GLY A 391 83.71 -119.24 -4.34
C GLY A 391 83.76 -120.01 -3.01
N GLN A 392 82.79 -119.80 -2.11
CA GLN A 392 82.70 -120.57 -0.86
C GLN A 392 82.22 -122.02 -1.10
N SER A 393 81.42 -122.26 -2.15
CA SER A 393 80.99 -123.61 -2.55
C SER A 393 82.14 -124.47 -3.14
N THR A 394 83.23 -123.85 -3.60
CA THR A 394 84.39 -124.56 -4.19
C THR A 394 85.58 -124.76 -3.22
N GLY A 395 85.44 -124.35 -1.95
CA GLY A 395 86.45 -124.51 -0.89
C GLY A 395 86.23 -125.69 0.07
N VAL A 396 85.24 -126.56 -0.17
CA VAL A 396 85.02 -127.80 0.59
C VAL A 396 85.05 -128.98 -0.38
N LEU A 397 86.27 -129.36 -0.79
CA LEU A 397 86.72 -130.73 -1.05
C LEU A 397 88.24 -130.75 -1.23
#